data_AF-A0A832FG77-F1
#
_entry.id   AF-A0A832FG77-F1
#
_cell.length_a   1.000
_cell.length_b   1.000
_cell.length_c   1.000
_cell.angle_alpha   90.00
_cell.angle_beta   90.00
_cell.angle_gamma   90.00
#
_symmetry.space_group_name_H-M   'P 1'
#
loop_
_entity.id
_entity.type
_entity.pdbx_description
1 polymer ?
#
loop_
_entity_poly.entity_id
_entity_poly.type
_entity_poly.pdbx_seq_one_letter_code
_entity_poly.pdbx_strand_id
1 'polypeptide(L)' 'MSSKIPVTHIEIRVFAHATEDEEKVLTAVRNTLPPQVSESITFKRSNLTGHHGNPITLFEAK' A
#
# COMPACT_ATOMS: atom_id res chain seq x y z
N MET A 1 17.95 -22.52 -18.45
CA MET A 1 17.38 -21.17 -18.25
C MET A 1 16.17 -21.33 -17.35
N SER A 2 16.16 -20.70 -16.17
CA SER A 2 15.02 -20.81 -15.25
C SER A 2 13.83 -20.07 -15.85
N SER A 3 12.76 -20.77 -16.21
CA SER A 3 11.52 -20.15 -16.66
C SER A 3 10.97 -19.28 -15.54
N LYS A 4 10.95 -17.97 -15.75
CA LYS A 4 10.30 -17.03 -14.82
C LYS A 4 8.81 -17.34 -14.82
N ILE A 5 8.25 -17.64 -13.65
CA ILE A 5 6.82 -17.79 -13.49
C ILE A 5 6.19 -16.41 -13.74
N PRO A 6 5.24 -16.28 -14.69
CA PRO A 6 4.59 -15.00 -14.94
C PRO A 6 3.70 -14.62 -13.74
N VAL A 7 3.87 -13.39 -13.26
CA VAL A 7 3.00 -12.81 -12.23
C VAL A 7 1.78 -12.23 -12.92
N THR A 8 0.59 -12.70 -12.56
CA THR A 8 -0.69 -12.27 -13.17
C THR A 8 -1.20 -10.94 -12.63
N HIS A 9 -0.98 -10.66 -11.34
CA HIS A 9 -1.34 -9.41 -10.68
C HIS A 9 -0.58 -9.25 -9.35
N ILE A 10 -0.48 -8.02 -8.88
CA ILE A 10 0.07 -7.67 -7.56
C ILE A 10 -0.97 -6.80 -6.86
N GLU A 11 -1.28 -7.08 -5.60
CA GLU A 11 -2.15 -6.24 -4.78
C GLU A 11 -1.36 -5.74 -3.58
N ILE A 12 -1.37 -4.43 -3.36
CA ILE A 12 -0.67 -3.77 -2.27
C ILE A 12 -1.69 -3.23 -1.29
N ARG A 13 -1.55 -3.60 -0.01
CA ARG A 13 -2.45 -3.17 1.07
C ARG A 13 -1.63 -2.70 2.25
N VAL A 14 -1.91 -1.50 2.74
CA VAL A 14 -1.12 -0.83 3.76
C VAL A 14 -2.03 -0.15 4.76
N PHE A 15 -1.75 -0.33 6.05
CA PHE A 15 -2.45 0.36 7.11
C PHE A 15 -1.66 1.59 7.55
N ALA A 16 -2.37 2.69 7.81
CA ALA A 16 -1.88 3.81 8.58
C ALA A 16 -2.69 3.88 9.89
N HIS A 17 -1.98 3.77 11.01
CA HIS A 17 -2.56 3.89 12.35
C HIS A 17 -2.81 5.35 12.72
N ALA A 18 -3.66 5.57 13.73
CA ALA A 18 -4.06 6.91 14.18
C ALA A 18 -2.91 7.85 14.56
N THR A 19 -1.76 7.30 14.97
CA THR A 19 -0.56 8.06 15.36
C THR A 19 0.43 8.26 14.21
N GLU A 20 0.19 7.65 13.05
CA GLU A 20 1.05 7.75 11.89
C GLU A 20 0.63 8.89 10.97
N ASP A 21 1.60 9.37 10.20
CA ASP A 21 1.36 10.35 9.14
C ASP A 21 1.11 9.59 7.83
N GLU A 22 -0.12 9.71 7.31
CA GLU A 22 -0.57 8.98 6.11
C GLU A 22 0.33 9.24 4.90
N GLU A 23 0.84 10.46 4.71
CA GLU A 23 1.72 10.80 3.59
C GLU A 23 3.10 10.16 3.73
N LYS A 24 3.62 10.06 4.96
CA LYS A 24 4.88 9.35 5.22
C LYS A 24 4.74 7.85 5.00
N VAL A 25 3.59 7.26 5.36
CA VAL A 25 3.28 5.85 5.08
C VAL A 25 3.25 5.62 3.57
N LEU A 26 2.51 6.43 2.80
CA LEU A 26 2.45 6.31 1.34
C LEU A 26 3.83 6.49 0.69
N THR A 27 4.64 7.42 1.19
CA THR A 27 6.02 7.63 0.74
C THR A 27 6.89 6.39 1.00
N ALA A 28 6.78 5.79 2.20
CA ALA A 28 7.52 4.57 2.52
C ALA A 28 7.16 3.43 1.57
N VAL A 29 5.88 3.29 1.21
CA VAL A 29 5.42 2.27 0.24
C VAL A 29 5.99 2.54 -1.15
N ARG A 30 5.93 3.80 -1.63
CA ARG A 30 6.50 4.19 -2.92
C ARG A 30 8.00 3.89 -3.03
N ASN A 31 8.74 3.99 -1.92
CA ASN A 31 10.17 3.67 -1.88
C ASN A 31 10.48 2.17 -2.04
N THR A 32 9.49 1.29 -1.87
CA THR A 32 9.64 -0.16 -2.10
C THR A 32 9.42 -0.57 -3.55
N LEU A 33 8.89 0.34 -4.37
CA LEU A 33 8.49 0.08 -5.75
C LEU A 33 9.50 0.67 -6.73
N PRO A 34 9.64 0.08 -7.93
CA PRO A 34 10.37 0.72 -9.01
C PRO A 34 9.79 2.12 -9.32
N PRO A 35 10.63 3.11 -9.68
CA PRO A 35 10.18 4.49 -9.93
C PRO A 35 9.01 4.61 -10.91
N GLN A 36 9.00 3.77 -11.96
CA GLN A 36 7.96 3.79 -12.99
C GLN A 36 6.58 3.40 -12.43
N VAL A 37 6.56 2.52 -11.42
CA VAL A 37 5.34 2.06 -10.75
C VAL A 37 4.96 3.04 -9.65
N SER A 38 5.93 3.55 -8.88
CA SER A 38 5.65 4.44 -7.74
C SER A 38 5.04 5.79 -8.15
N GLU A 39 5.35 6.28 -9.36
CA GLU A 39 4.78 7.51 -9.93
C GLU A 39 3.36 7.31 -10.51
N SER A 40 3.03 6.09 -10.96
CA SER A 40 1.75 5.79 -11.62
C SER A 40 0.70 5.16 -10.69
N ILE A 41 1.12 4.59 -9.56
CA ILE A 41 0.24 3.89 -8.64
C ILE A 41 -0.69 4.86 -7.89
N THR A 42 -1.99 4.57 -7.92
CA THR A 42 -3.01 5.32 -7.17
C THR A 42 -3.59 4.44 -6.07
N PHE A 43 -3.53 4.93 -4.83
CA PHE A 43 -4.06 4.22 -3.67
C PHE A 43 -5.51 4.62 -3.41
N LYS A 44 -6.38 3.63 -3.27
CA LYS A 44 -7.71 3.79 -2.70
C LYS A 44 -7.61 3.87 -1.18
N ARG A 45 -8.20 4.91 -0.58
CA ARG A 45 -8.30 5.10 0.87
C ARG A 45 -9.61 4.53 1.42
N SER A 46 -9.57 3.89 2.58
CA SER A 46 -10.75 3.42 3.30
C SER A 46 -10.54 3.58 4.81
N ASN A 47 -11.51 4.17 5.52
CA ASN A 47 -11.45 4.29 6.97
C ASN A 47 -12.12 3.06 7.61
N LEU A 48 -11.39 2.38 8.48
CA LEU A 48 -11.82 1.16 9.15
C LEU A 48 -11.63 1.29 10.65
N THR A 49 -12.10 0.28 11.37
CA THR A 49 -11.87 0.11 12.80
C THR A 49 -10.87 -1.02 13.02
N GLY A 50 -9.77 -0.72 13.69
CA GLY A 50 -8.75 -1.70 14.05
C GLY A 50 -9.23 -2.66 15.13
N HIS A 51 -8.43 -3.68 15.42
CA HIS A 51 -8.78 -4.74 16.37
C HIS A 51 -9.19 -4.23 17.77
N HIS A 52 -8.56 -3.15 18.24
CA HIS A 52 -8.84 -2.54 19.54
C HIS A 52 -9.87 -1.39 19.48
N GLY A 53 -10.64 -1.25 18.39
CA GLY A 53 -11.60 -0.16 18.24
C GLY A 53 -11.00 1.17 17.75
N ASN A 54 -9.67 1.25 17.63
CA ASN A 54 -8.99 2.46 17.17
C ASN A 54 -9.26 2.71 15.66
N PRO A 55 -9.35 3.96 15.22
CA PRO A 55 -9.42 4.27 13.80
C PRO A 55 -8.13 3.80 13.10
N ILE A 56 -8.29 3.17 11.94
CA ILE A 56 -7.19 2.76 11.07
C ILE A 56 -7.54 3.08 9.62
N THR A 57 -6.61 3.67 8.88
CA THR A 57 -6.79 3.93 7.46
C THR A 57 -6.16 2.79 6.67
N LEU A 58 -6.89 2.24 5.70
CA LEU A 58 -6.41 1.25 4.75
C LEU A 58 -6.19 1.91 3.39
N PHE A 59 -5.01 1.70 2.82
CA PHE A 59 -4.64 2.05 1.46
C PHE A 59 -4.51 0.79 0.61
N GLU A 60 -5.16 0.76 -0.56
CA GLU A 60 -5.16 -0.39 -1.48
C GLU A 60 -4.81 0.04 -2.91
N ALA A 61 -3.98 -0.75 -3.60
CA ALA A 61 -3.67 -0.59 -5.02
C ALA A 61 -3.51 -1.96 -5.70
N LYS A 62 -3.84 -2.03 -7.00
CA LYS A 62 -3.78 -3.23 -7.85
C LYS A 62 -3.01 -2.95 -9.13
#